data_AF-A0A2N1Y603-F1
#
_entry.id   AF-A0A2N1Y603-F1
#
_cell.length_a   1.000
_cell.length_b   1.000
_cell.length_c   1.000
_cell.angle_alpha   90.00
_cell.angle_beta   90.00
_cell.angle_gamma   90.00
#
_symmetry.space_group_name_H-M   'P 1'
#
loop_
_entity.id
_entity.type
_entity.pdbx_description
1 polymer ?
#
loop_
_entity_poly.entity_id
_entity_poly.type
_entity_poly.pdbx_seq_one_letter_code
_entity_poly.pdbx_strand_id
1 'polypeptide(L)' 'MRELDVLMLRYLDHRWPHADAVERGQFERLLETEDDRLWRWMMRREVATDQDLAALVERILTLPH' A
#
# COMPACT_ATOMS: atom_id res chain seq x y z
N MET A 1 3.54 -12.19 3.37
CA MET A 1 5.02 -12.35 3.42
C MET A 1 5.60 -11.27 4.34
N ARG A 2 6.67 -11.54 5.13
CA ARG A 2 7.17 -10.63 6.18
C ARG A 2 7.50 -9.21 5.69
N GLU A 3 8.07 -9.08 4.49
CA GLU A 3 8.42 -7.77 3.91
C GLU A 3 7.18 -6.92 3.61
N LEU A 4 6.08 -7.55 3.16
CA LEU A 4 4.80 -6.86 2.97
C LEU A 4 4.23 -6.40 4.31
N ASP A 5 4.31 -7.25 5.35
CA ASP A 5 3.87 -6.88 6.69
C ASP A 5 4.59 -5.62 7.20
N VAL A 6 5.90 -5.50 6.97
CA VAL A 6 6.68 -4.30 7.34
C VAL A 6 6.18 -3.05 6.60
N LEU A 7 5.92 -3.16 5.29
CA LEU A 7 5.41 -2.04 4.49
C LEU A 7 4.01 -1.59 4.94
N MET A 8 3.12 -2.55 5.26
CA MET A 8 1.78 -2.27 5.76
C MET A 8 1.83 -1.63 7.15
N LEU A 9 2.64 -2.16 8.06
CA LEU A 9 2.83 -1.59 9.40
C LEU A 9 3.40 -0.18 9.33
N ARG A 10 4.34 0.09 8.42
CA ARG A 10 4.88 1.43 8.19
C ARG A 10 3.80 2.42 7.75
N TYR A 11 2.91 2.01 6.85
CA TYR A 11 1.76 2.83 6.48
C TYR A 11 0.84 3.11 7.66
N LEU A 12 0.58 2.08 8.48
CA LEU A 12 -0.24 2.21 9.69
C LEU A 12 0.37 3.15 10.74
N ASP A 13 1.70 3.17 10.87
CA ASP A 13 2.36 4.04 11.84
C ASP A 13 2.37 5.51 11.38
N HIS A 14 2.78 5.77 10.13
CA HIS A 14 3.01 7.13 9.65
C HIS A 14 1.77 7.81 9.07
N ARG A 15 0.94 7.06 8.33
CA ARG A 15 -0.10 7.66 7.48
C ARG A 15 -1.51 7.44 8.00
N TRP A 16 -1.80 6.28 8.59
CA TRP A 16 -3.15 5.94 9.07
C TRP A 16 -3.80 6.96 10.03
N PRO A 17 -3.08 7.60 10.97
CA PRO A 17 -3.67 8.63 11.83
C PRO A 17 -4.21 9.85 11.06
N HIS A 18 -3.66 10.10 9.87
CA HIS A 18 -3.97 11.23 9.00
C HIS A 18 -4.75 10.85 7.74
N ALA A 19 -5.00 9.55 7.53
CA ALA A 19 -5.75 9.03 6.40
C ALA A 19 -7.25 9.29 6.61
N ASP A 20 -7.92 9.83 5.59
CA ASP A 20 -9.37 10.00 5.57
C ASP A 20 -10.08 8.66 5.27
N ALA A 21 -11.41 8.68 5.28
CA ALA A 21 -12.20 7.47 5.03
C ALA A 21 -11.98 6.89 3.63
N VAL A 22 -11.65 7.73 2.64
CA VAL A 22 -11.41 7.29 1.26
C VAL A 22 -10.09 6.53 1.19
N GLU A 23 -9.02 7.10 1.73
CA GLU A 23 -7.69 6.49 1.75
C GLU A 23 -7.66 5.21 2.60
N ARG A 24 -8.41 5.18 3.71
CA ARG A 24 -8.59 3.95 4.49
C ARG A 24 -9.29 2.86 3.68
N GLY A 25 -10.35 3.19 2.96
CA GLY A 25 -11.03 2.24 2.06
C GLY A 25 -10.12 1.75 0.93
N GLN A 26 -9.26 2.61 0.38
CA GLN A 26 -8.25 2.21 -0.60
C GLN A 26 -7.23 1.23 0.00
N PHE A 27 -6.81 1.45 1.25
CA PHE A 27 -5.91 0.54 1.96
C PHE A 27 -6.57 -0.81 2.26
N GLU A 28 -7.84 -0.82 2.66
CA GLU A 28 -8.59 -2.06 2.83
C GLU A 28 -8.67 -2.85 1.51
N ARG A 29 -8.98 -2.17 0.39
CA ARG A 29 -8.96 -2.78 -0.95
C ARG A 29 -7.57 -3.29 -1.35
N LEU A 30 -6.52 -2.60 -0.92
CA LEU A 30 -5.13 -3.05 -1.14
C LEU A 30 -4.88 -4.37 -0.40
N LEU A 31 -5.34 -4.50 0.85
CA LEU A 31 -5.20 -5.73 1.65
C LEU A 31 -5.99 -6.92 1.09
N GLU A 32 -7.03 -6.68 0.30
CA GLU A 32 -7.77 -7.74 -0.41
C GLU A 32 -7.01 -8.30 -1.62
N THR A 33 -5.91 -7.65 -2.04
CA THR A 33 -5.10 -8.10 -3.17
C THR A 33 -4.14 -9.21 -2.76
N GLU A 34 -3.94 -10.19 -3.64
CA GLU A 34 -3.00 -11.31 -3.42
C GLU A 34 -1.56 -10.82 -3.15
N ASP A 35 -0.89 -11.45 -2.18
CA ASP A 35 0.48 -11.15 -1.75
C ASP A 35 1.48 -11.09 -2.93
N ASP A 36 1.41 -12.04 -3.87
CA ASP A 36 2.28 -12.08 -5.06
C ASP A 36 2.11 -10.84 -5.95
N ARG A 37 0.88 -10.34 -6.08
CA ARG A 37 0.56 -9.17 -6.89
C ARG A 37 0.94 -7.89 -6.18
N LEU A 38 0.64 -7.78 -4.88
CA LEU A 38 1.11 -6.68 -4.04
C LEU A 38 2.63 -6.56 -4.11
N TRP A 39 3.34 -7.68 -4.00
CA TRP A 39 4.80 -7.69 -4.08
C TRP A 39 5.33 -7.16 -5.41
N ARG A 40 4.70 -7.52 -6.54
CA ARG A 40 5.10 -6.96 -7.86
C ARG A 40 4.92 -5.45 -7.92
N TRP A 41 3.86 -4.92 -7.32
CA TRP A 41 3.62 -3.48 -7.24
C TRP A 41 4.65 -2.78 -6.35
N MET A 42 4.92 -3.33 -5.15
CA MET A 42 5.92 -2.78 -4.23
C MET A 42 7.33 -2.76 -4.82
N MET A 43 7.65 -3.76 -5.66
CA MET A 43 8.93 -3.84 -6.38
C MET A 43 8.97 -2.97 -7.65
N ARG A 44 7.93 -2.17 -7.94
CA ARG A 44 7.75 -1.40 -9.19
C ARG A 44 7.92 -2.23 -10.47
N ARG A 45 7.65 -3.53 -10.39
CA ARG A 45 7.67 -4.44 -11.56
C ARG A 45 6.38 -4.37 -12.36
N GLU A 46 5.29 -4.03 -11.68
CA GLU A 46 3.96 -3.86 -12.25
C GLU A 46 3.30 -2.65 -11.57
N VAL A 47 2.34 -2.00 -12.25
CA VAL A 47 1.55 -0.90 -11.68
C VAL A 47 0.11 -1.37 -11.56
N ALA A 48 -0.56 -1.03 -10.44
CA ALA A 48 -1.97 -1.33 -10.28
C ALA A 48 -2.80 -0.66 -11.38
N THR A 49 -3.75 -1.39 -11.95
CA THR A 49 -4.66 -0.85 -12.97
C THR A 49 -5.57 0.23 -12.40
N ASP A 50 -5.90 0.11 -11.12
CA ASP A 50 -6.65 1.09 -10.36
C ASP A 50 -5.71 2.24 -9.94
N GLN A 51 -6.02 3.46 -10.38
CA GLN A 51 -5.19 4.64 -10.12
C GLN A 51 -5.10 4.99 -8.63
N ASP A 52 -6.15 4.72 -7.87
CA ASP A 52 -6.17 4.96 -6.43
C ASP A 52 -5.22 4.01 -5.71
N LEU A 53 -5.24 2.73 -6.09
CA LEU A 53 -4.30 1.74 -5.54
C LEU A 53 -2.86 2.04 -5.96
N ALA A 54 -2.64 2.45 -7.21
CA ALA A 54 -1.30 2.83 -7.68
C ALA A 54 -0.74 4.03 -6.89
N ALA A 55 -1.57 5.04 -6.65
CA ALA A 55 -1.20 6.21 -5.85
C ALA A 55 -0.89 5.83 -4.39
N LEU A 56 -1.67 4.91 -3.81
CA LEU A 56 -1.45 4.43 -2.45
C LEU A 56 -0.14 3.62 -2.35
N VAL A 57 0.14 2.72 -3.29
CA VAL A 57 1.39 1.95 -3.35
C VAL A 57 2.60 2.88 -3.41
N GLU A 58 2.60 3.85 -4.33
CA GLU A 58 3.71 4.82 -4.43
C GLU A 58 3.89 5.62 -3.14
N ARG A 59 2.78 6.00 -2.49
CA ARG A 59 2.83 6.68 -1.19
C ARG A 59 3.51 5.81 -0.14
N ILE A 60 3.09 4.55 0.00
CA ILE A 60 3.68 3.59 0.94
C ILE A 60 5.18 3.47 0.69
N LEU A 61 5.62 3.40 -0.57
CA LEU A 61 7.04 3.30 -0.93
C LEU A 61 7.87 4.55 -0.60
N THR A 62 7.26 5.73 -0.62
CA THR A 62 7.92 7.00 -0.29
C THR A 62 7.94 7.35 1.20
N LEU A 63 7.25 6.57 2.04
CA LEU A 63 7.26 6.80 3.49
C LEU A 63 8.68 6.63 4.06
N PRO A 64 9.07 7.50 5.01
CA PRO A 64 10.35 7.38 5.69
C PRO A 64 10.47 6.03 6.40
N HIS A 65 11.71 5.53 6.52
CA HIS A 65 12.04 4.31 7.25
C HIS A 65 12.00 4.51 8.76
#